data_AF-A0A5N7ZV98-F1
#
_entry.id   AF-A0A5N7ZV98-F1
#
_cell.length_a   1.000
_cell.length_b   1.000
_cell.length_c   1.000
_cell.angle_alpha   90.00
_cell.angle_beta   90.00
_cell.angle_gamma   90.00
#
_symmetry.space_group_name_H-M   'P 1'
#
loop_
_entity.id
_entity.type
_entity.pdbx_description
1 polymer ?
#
loop_
_entity_poly.entity_id
_entity_poly.type
_entity_poly.pdbx_seq_one_letter_code
_entity_poly.pdbx_strand_id
1 'polypeptide(L)'
;MHTHVAPARVPSPGRSYAVRTVAFMSAYVLVHAAAIAGLFDNILGKPAGWAVAALAALLVAGQIWATLRLIAQSDEYVRVIVAKCFILAAGATMALWTAWGFGETYAAAPHIPGWLFYPIFWGIYALVSPFVRTSN
;
A
#
# COMPACT_ATOMS: atom_id res chain seq x y z
N MET A 1 -15.29 22.20 -43.53
CA MET A 1 -15.94 21.13 -42.76
C MET A 1 -15.01 20.77 -41.61
N HIS A 2 -15.18 21.40 -40.44
CA HIS A 2 -14.35 21.15 -39.26
C HIS A 2 -15.02 20.07 -38.41
N THR A 3 -14.44 18.87 -38.40
CA THR A 3 -14.87 17.78 -37.51
C THR A 3 -14.38 18.10 -36.09
N HIS A 4 -15.29 18.47 -35.20
CA HIS A 4 -15.01 18.51 -33.76
C HIS A 4 -14.78 17.07 -33.28
N VAL A 5 -13.51 16.67 -33.16
CA VAL A 5 -13.15 15.44 -32.45
C VAL A 5 -13.37 15.72 -30.97
N ALA A 6 -14.37 15.07 -30.36
CA ALA A 6 -14.60 15.17 -28.93
C ALA A 6 -13.33 14.70 -28.19
N PRO A 7 -12.78 15.49 -27.24
CA PRO A 7 -11.57 15.10 -26.53
C PRO A 7 -11.80 13.80 -25.77
N ALA A 8 -10.83 12.89 -25.85
CA ALA A 8 -10.87 11.64 -25.09
C ALA A 8 -11.08 11.94 -23.60
N ARG A 9 -12.07 11.29 -22.98
CA ARG A 9 -12.43 11.53 -21.58
C ARG A 9 -11.28 11.09 -20.67
N VAL A 10 -10.57 12.04 -20.09
CA VAL A 10 -9.54 11.75 -19.08
C VAL A 10 -10.24 11.09 -17.88
N PRO A 11 -9.83 9.88 -17.46
CA PRO A 11 -10.45 9.23 -16.30
C PRO A 11 -10.26 10.07 -15.04
N SER A 12 -11.24 10.08 -14.15
CA SER A 12 -11.11 10.80 -12.88
C SER A 12 -9.93 10.28 -12.06
N PRO A 13 -9.28 11.12 -11.23
CA PRO A 13 -8.18 10.70 -10.36
C PRO A 13 -8.56 9.50 -9.49
N GLY A 14 -9.76 9.54 -8.90
CA GLY A 14 -10.29 8.43 -8.09
C GLY A 14 -10.49 7.14 -8.88
N ARG A 15 -11.00 7.19 -10.12
CA ARG A 15 -11.15 5.99 -10.96
C ARG A 15 -9.79 5.40 -11.35
N SER A 16 -8.85 6.24 -11.76
CA SER A 16 -7.49 5.80 -12.09
C SER A 16 -6.80 5.16 -10.89
N TYR A 17 -6.97 5.75 -9.71
CA TYR A 17 -6.47 5.20 -8.46
C TYR A 17 -7.10 3.86 -8.10
N ALA A 18 -8.43 3.73 -8.22
CA ALA A 18 -9.13 2.49 -7.93
C ALA A 18 -8.66 1.34 -8.84
N VAL A 19 -8.50 1.60 -10.15
CA VAL A 19 -8.00 0.59 -11.10
C VAL A 19 -6.58 0.15 -10.74
N ARG A 20 -5.67 1.11 -10.46
CA ARG A 20 -4.30 0.79 -10.03
C ARG A 20 -4.29 0.01 -8.72
N THR A 21 -5.12 0.41 -7.77
CA THR A 21 -5.23 -0.25 -6.46
C THR A 21 -5.70 -1.68 -6.59
N VAL A 22 -6.79 -1.92 -7.33
CA VAL A 22 -7.28 -3.27 -7.60
C VAL A 22 -6.19 -4.09 -8.29
N ALA A 23 -5.53 -3.55 -9.31
CA ALA A 23 -4.47 -4.27 -10.02
C ALA A 23 -3.30 -4.69 -9.11
N PHE A 24 -2.71 -3.75 -8.35
CA PHE A 24 -1.57 -4.04 -7.49
C PHE A 24 -1.96 -4.91 -6.29
N MET A 25 -3.10 -4.66 -5.65
CA MET A 25 -3.54 -5.43 -4.48
C MET A 25 -4.00 -6.83 -4.86
N SER A 26 -4.70 -7.00 -5.98
CA SER A 26 -5.04 -8.34 -6.48
C SER A 26 -3.79 -9.14 -6.81
N ALA A 27 -2.82 -8.54 -7.51
CA ALA A 27 -1.55 -9.19 -7.78
C ALA A 27 -0.78 -9.55 -6.49
N TYR A 28 -0.77 -8.65 -5.50
CA TYR A 28 -0.13 -8.89 -4.20
C TYR A 28 -0.77 -10.08 -3.48
N VAL A 29 -2.10 -10.11 -3.40
CA VAL A 29 -2.85 -11.22 -2.80
C VAL A 29 -2.60 -12.52 -3.54
N LEU A 30 -2.59 -12.51 -4.88
CA LEU A 30 -2.33 -13.71 -5.68
C LEU A 30 -0.93 -14.27 -5.45
N VAL A 31 0.10 -13.41 -5.37
CA VAL A 31 1.48 -13.85 -5.06
C VAL A 31 1.54 -14.51 -3.69
N HIS A 32 0.90 -13.92 -2.67
CA HIS A 32 0.93 -14.48 -1.32
C HIS A 32 0.05 -15.74 -1.19
N ALA A 33 -1.10 -15.79 -1.86
CA ALA A 33 -1.94 -16.98 -1.92
C ALA A 33 -1.20 -18.13 -2.61
N ALA A 34 -0.47 -17.86 -3.69
CA ALA A 34 0.37 -18.86 -4.36
C ALA A 34 1.52 -19.35 -3.46
N ALA A 35 2.12 -18.45 -2.66
CA ALA A 35 3.11 -18.83 -1.66
C ALA A 35 2.51 -19.76 -0.58
N ILE A 36 1.32 -19.43 -0.06
CA ILE A 36 0.61 -20.27 0.93
C ILE A 36 0.21 -21.62 0.34
N ALA A 37 -0.14 -21.67 -0.95
CA ALA A 37 -0.46 -22.89 -1.67
C ALA A 37 0.77 -23.75 -2.03
N GLY A 38 1.98 -23.33 -1.65
CA GLY A 38 3.23 -24.07 -1.86
C GLY A 38 3.85 -23.91 -3.25
N LEU A 39 3.39 -22.97 -4.08
CA LEU A 39 3.89 -22.79 -5.45
C LEU A 39 5.38 -22.41 -5.49
N PHE A 40 5.90 -21.83 -4.41
CA PHE A 40 7.29 -21.37 -4.31
C PHE A 40 8.16 -22.23 -3.38
N ASP A 41 7.65 -23.34 -2.84
CA ASP A 41 8.36 -24.14 -1.82
C ASP A 41 9.72 -24.66 -2.31
N ASN A 42 9.82 -24.97 -3.60
CA ASN A 42 11.04 -25.45 -4.24
C ASN A 42 12.13 -24.37 -4.40
N ILE A 43 11.79 -23.08 -4.27
CA ILE A 43 12.71 -21.94 -4.39
C ILE A 43 12.93 -21.19 -3.07
N LEU A 44 12.23 -21.56 -1.99
CA LEU A 44 12.45 -21.00 -0.66
C LEU A 44 13.90 -21.21 -0.21
N GLY A 45 14.51 -20.18 0.37
CA GLY A 45 15.90 -20.20 0.83
C GLY A 45 16.96 -20.21 -0.28
N LYS A 46 16.56 -20.24 -1.56
CA LYS A 46 17.49 -20.20 -2.71
C LYS A 46 17.62 -18.79 -3.26
N PRO A 47 18.69 -18.47 -4.01
CA PRO A 47 18.81 -17.19 -4.71
C PRO A 47 17.59 -16.83 -5.56
N ALA A 48 16.93 -17.84 -6.16
CA ALA A 48 15.69 -17.65 -6.92
C ALA A 48 14.50 -17.11 -6.10
N GLY A 49 14.45 -17.38 -4.78
CA GLY A 49 13.41 -16.85 -3.89
C GLY A 49 13.42 -15.31 -3.80
N TRP A 50 14.57 -14.67 -4.06
CA TRP A 50 14.65 -13.21 -4.13
C TRP A 50 13.83 -12.61 -5.26
N ALA A 51 13.54 -13.36 -6.33
CA ALA A 51 12.65 -12.89 -7.40
C ALA A 51 11.22 -12.69 -6.89
N VAL A 52 10.73 -13.62 -6.05
CA VAL A 52 9.39 -13.50 -5.44
C VAL A 52 9.37 -12.36 -4.43
N ALA A 53 10.41 -12.23 -3.61
CA ALA A 53 10.54 -11.11 -2.67
C ALA A 53 10.56 -9.75 -3.40
N ALA A 54 11.33 -9.65 -4.49
CA ALA A 54 11.38 -8.44 -5.31
C ALA A 54 10.03 -8.13 -5.96
N LEU A 55 9.34 -9.14 -6.50
CA LEU A 55 7.99 -8.98 -7.05
C LEU A 55 7.02 -8.43 -5.99
N ALA A 56 6.99 -9.03 -4.80
CA ALA A 56 6.14 -8.56 -3.69
C ALA A 56 6.46 -7.10 -3.31
N ALA A 57 7.75 -6.75 -3.22
CA ALA A 57 8.19 -5.38 -2.94
C ALA A 57 7.75 -4.39 -4.04
N LEU A 58 7.86 -4.78 -5.32
CA LEU A 58 7.42 -3.96 -6.45
C LEU A 58 5.90 -3.72 -6.45
N LEU A 59 5.10 -4.71 -6.05
CA LEU A 59 3.65 -4.56 -5.93
C LEU A 59 3.28 -3.56 -4.81
N VAL A 60 3.97 -3.63 -3.67
CA VAL A 60 3.85 -2.66 -2.59
C VAL A 60 4.25 -1.25 -3.05
N ALA A 61 5.39 -1.12 -3.73
CA ALA A 61 5.87 0.15 -4.27
C ALA A 61 4.90 0.73 -5.32
N GLY A 62 4.33 -0.12 -6.18
CA GLY A 62 3.31 0.24 -7.15
C GLY A 62 2.06 0.81 -6.51
N GLN A 63 1.62 0.24 -5.39
CA GLN A 63 0.49 0.76 -4.64
C GLN A 63 0.78 2.09 -3.96
N ILE A 64 1.96 2.25 -3.35
CA ILE A 64 2.39 3.53 -2.78
C ILE A 64 2.41 4.60 -3.88
N TRP A 65 2.99 4.28 -5.03
CA TRP A 65 2.98 5.16 -6.20
C TRP A 65 1.57 5.52 -6.66
N ALA A 66 0.63 4.56 -6.66
CA ALA A 66 -0.76 4.82 -7.02
C ALA A 66 -1.41 5.84 -6.07
N THR A 67 -1.15 5.73 -4.76
CA THR A 67 -1.63 6.68 -3.75
C THR A 67 -0.98 8.06 -3.92
N LEU A 68 0.33 8.13 -4.16
CA LEU A 68 1.02 9.40 -4.43
C LEU A 68 0.48 10.08 -5.71
N ARG A 69 0.16 9.29 -6.74
CA ARG A 69 -0.51 9.80 -7.95
C ARG A 69 -1.90 10.32 -7.65
N LEU A 70 -2.68 9.67 -6.78
CA LEU A 70 -3.96 10.20 -6.32
C LEU A 70 -3.79 11.56 -5.66
N ILE A 71 -2.86 11.70 -4.71
CA ILE A 71 -2.56 12.96 -4.03
C ILE A 71 -2.21 14.06 -5.05
N ALA A 72 -1.30 13.77 -5.99
CA ALA A 72 -0.85 14.73 -6.99
C ALA A 72 -1.94 15.17 -7.98
N GLN A 73 -2.88 14.27 -8.30
CA GLN A 73 -3.94 14.51 -9.29
C GLN A 73 -5.26 15.02 -8.68
N SER A 74 -5.38 15.00 -7.36
CA SER A 74 -6.57 15.47 -6.65
C SER A 74 -6.54 16.99 -6.45
N ASP A 75 -7.71 17.56 -6.19
CA ASP A 75 -7.87 18.93 -5.71
C ASP A 75 -7.17 19.14 -4.35
N GLU A 76 -7.03 20.41 -3.94
CA GLU A 76 -6.32 20.81 -2.73
C GLU A 76 -6.91 20.16 -1.46
N TYR A 77 -8.24 20.11 -1.35
CA TYR A 77 -8.91 19.56 -0.18
C TYR A 77 -8.64 18.05 -0.03
N VAL A 78 -8.89 17.28 -1.09
CA VAL A 78 -8.63 15.84 -1.09
C VAL A 78 -7.14 15.53 -0.93
N ARG A 79 -6.26 16.32 -1.57
CA ARG A 79 -4.81 16.18 -1.45
C ARG A 79 -4.34 16.31 -0.01
N VAL A 80 -4.77 17.37 0.68
CA VAL A 80 -4.41 17.60 2.08
C VAL A 80 -4.91 16.49 2.99
N ILE A 81 -6.16 16.06 2.81
CA ILE A 81 -6.74 14.97 3.63
C ILE A 81 -5.99 13.66 3.42
N VAL A 82 -5.79 13.24 2.16
CA VAL A 82 -5.10 11.97 1.86
C VAL A 82 -3.65 12.01 2.36
N ALA A 83 -2.93 13.12 2.15
CA ALA A 83 -1.57 13.27 2.64
C ALA A 83 -1.50 13.21 4.18
N LYS A 84 -2.39 13.90 4.89
CA LYS A 84 -2.46 13.89 6.36
C LYS A 84 -2.75 12.48 6.89
N CYS A 85 -3.72 11.78 6.32
CA CYS A 85 -3.99 10.38 6.69
C CYS A 85 -2.78 9.47 6.44
N PHE A 86 -2.10 9.64 5.29
CA PHE A 86 -0.93 8.84 4.93
C PHE A 86 0.23 9.06 5.91
N ILE A 87 0.50 10.30 6.29
CA ILE A 87 1.54 10.67 7.26
C ILE A 87 1.21 10.12 8.65
N LEU A 88 -0.03 10.30 9.12
CA LEU A 88 -0.46 9.79 10.42
C LEU A 88 -0.36 8.26 10.49
N ALA A 89 -0.82 7.56 9.45
CA ALA A 89 -0.70 6.12 9.36
C ALA A 89 0.77 5.66 9.32
N ALA A 90 1.62 6.35 8.56
CA ALA A 90 3.05 6.02 8.45
C ALA A 90 3.74 6.18 9.81
N GLY A 91 3.53 7.32 10.48
CA GLY A 91 4.10 7.60 11.79
C GLY A 91 3.64 6.62 12.86
N ALA A 92 2.33 6.33 12.91
CA ALA A 92 1.78 5.37 13.86
C ALA A 92 2.29 3.94 13.61
N THR A 93 2.34 3.49 12.36
CA THR A 93 2.87 2.16 12.02
C THR A 93 4.35 2.08 12.37
N MET A 94 5.14 3.11 12.05
CA MET A 94 6.55 3.18 12.40
C MET A 94 6.76 3.06 13.91
N ALA A 95 6.02 3.85 14.70
CA ALA A 95 6.10 3.79 16.16
C ALA A 95 5.73 2.41 16.72
N LEU A 96 4.64 1.80 16.23
CA LEU A 96 4.21 0.46 16.65
C LEU A 96 5.22 -0.62 16.28
N TRP A 97 5.76 -0.59 15.05
CA TRP A 97 6.73 -1.57 14.59
C TRP A 97 8.05 -1.46 15.35
N THR A 98 8.51 -0.24 15.61
CA THR A 98 9.70 0.01 16.44
C THR A 98 9.48 -0.46 17.88
N ALA A 99 8.33 -0.16 18.48
CA ALA A 99 7.99 -0.64 19.82
C ALA A 99 7.99 -2.18 19.89
N TRP A 100 7.43 -2.85 18.88
CA TRP A 100 7.44 -4.31 18.81
C TRP A 100 8.85 -4.87 18.62
N GLY A 101 9.68 -4.27 17.76
CA GLY A 101 11.07 -4.68 17.57
C GLY A 101 11.91 -4.55 18.86
N PHE A 102 11.65 -3.54 19.68
CA PHE A 102 12.23 -3.45 21.02
C PHE A 102 11.66 -4.50 21.97
N GLY A 103 10.37 -4.85 21.84
CA GLY A 103 9.77 -5.97 22.55
C GLY A 103 10.44 -7.31 22.23
N GLU A 104 10.72 -7.58 20.95
CA GLU A 104 11.47 -8.77 20.53
C GLU A 104 12.89 -8.79 21.13
N THR A 105 13.55 -7.63 21.14
CA THR A 105 14.94 -7.50 21.60
C THR A 105 15.08 -7.58 23.13
N TYR A 106 14.21 -6.89 23.87
CA TYR A 106 14.38 -6.65 25.31
C TYR A 106 13.35 -7.36 26.18
N ALA A 107 12.17 -7.66 25.66
CA ALA A 107 11.06 -8.26 26.40
C ALA A 107 10.76 -9.71 25.98
N ALA A 108 11.62 -10.30 25.13
CA ALA A 108 11.43 -11.64 24.56
C ALA A 108 10.04 -11.83 23.91
N ALA A 109 9.51 -10.77 23.30
CA ALA A 109 8.24 -10.86 22.57
C ALA A 109 8.37 -11.82 21.37
N PRO A 110 7.27 -12.50 20.96
CA PRO A 110 7.29 -13.36 19.79
C PRO A 110 7.69 -12.60 18.52
N HIS A 111 8.48 -13.25 17.66
CA HIS A 111 8.87 -12.68 16.37
C HIS A 111 7.65 -12.55 15.44
N ILE A 112 7.42 -11.34 14.94
CA ILE A 112 6.36 -11.06 13.97
C ILE A 112 6.97 -10.84 12.57
N PRO A 113 6.43 -11.49 11.52
CA PRO A 113 6.91 -11.29 10.16
C PRO A 113 6.89 -9.82 9.71
N GLY A 114 8.02 -9.34 9.19
CA GLY A 114 8.20 -7.95 8.73
C GLY A 114 7.16 -7.47 7.70
N TRP A 115 6.63 -8.38 6.87
CA TRP A 115 5.65 -8.04 5.84
C TRP A 115 4.30 -7.56 6.40
N LEU A 116 4.00 -7.84 7.68
CA LEU A 116 2.78 -7.37 8.36
C LEU A 116 2.77 -5.85 8.60
N PHE A 117 3.91 -5.18 8.49
CA PHE A 117 3.99 -3.71 8.50
C PHE A 117 3.00 -3.09 7.51
N TYR A 118 2.92 -3.66 6.30
CA TYR A 118 2.12 -3.13 5.20
C TYR A 118 0.59 -3.19 5.41
N PRO A 119 -0.01 -4.34 5.77
CA PRO A 119 -1.44 -4.39 6.09
C PRO A 119 -1.79 -3.57 7.33
N ILE A 120 -0.93 -3.52 8.35
CA ILE A 120 -1.16 -2.68 9.54
C ILE A 120 -1.17 -1.20 9.17
N PHE A 121 -0.25 -0.75 8.32
CA PHE A 121 -0.26 0.61 7.78
C PHE A 121 -1.60 0.97 7.15
N TRP A 122 -2.13 0.13 6.26
CA TRP A 122 -3.42 0.38 5.63
C TRP A 122 -4.60 0.27 6.60
N GLY A 123 -4.52 -0.61 7.60
CA GLY A 123 -5.50 -0.69 8.69
C GLY A 123 -5.56 0.60 9.50
N ILE A 124 -4.42 1.17 9.87
CA ILE A 124 -4.34 2.45 10.59
C ILE A 124 -4.80 3.60 9.67
N TYR A 125 -4.41 3.58 8.39
CA TYR A 125 -4.90 4.56 7.43
C TYR A 125 -6.44 4.57 7.37
N ALA A 126 -7.07 3.40 7.30
CA ALA A 126 -8.52 3.28 7.30
C ALA A 126 -9.13 3.77 8.62
N LEU A 127 -8.51 3.45 9.75
CA LEU A 127 -8.95 3.87 11.09
C LEU A 127 -8.89 5.40 11.26
N VAL A 128 -7.84 6.05 10.79
CA VAL A 128 -7.61 7.51 10.95
C VAL A 128 -8.45 8.33 9.95
N SER A 129 -8.74 7.77 8.78
CA SER A 129 -9.46 8.44 7.70
C SER A 129 -10.76 9.18 8.07
N PRO A 130 -11.69 8.61 8.88
CA PRO A 130 -12.91 9.34 9.26
C PRO A 130 -12.62 10.57 10.14
N PHE A 131 -11.62 10.51 11.03
CA PHE A 131 -11.32 11.58 11.98
C PHE A 131 -10.62 12.79 11.32
N VAL A 132 -9.83 12.55 10.28
CA VAL A 132 -9.15 13.63 9.55
C VAL A 132 -10.12 14.43 8.67
N ARG A 133 -11.21 13.81 8.22
CA ARG A 133 -12.26 14.49 7.45
C ARG A 133 -13.09 15.46 8.31
N THR A 134 -13.08 15.29 9.63
CA THR A 134 -13.88 16.08 10.58
C THR A 134 -13.08 17.16 11.32
N SER A 135 -11.77 17.29 11.08
CA SER A 135 -10.99 18.38 11.67
C SER A 135 -11.26 19.68 10.91
N ASN A 136 -12.23 20.44 11.39
CA ASN A 136 -12.45 21.85 11.05
C ASN A 136 -11.34 22.73 11.63
#